data_AF-A0A7S9E1P7-F1
#
_entry.id   AF-A0A7S9E1P7-F1
#
_cell.length_a   1.000
_cell.length_b   1.000
_cell.length_c   1.000
_cell.angle_alpha   90.00
_cell.angle_beta   90.00
_cell.angle_gamma   90.00
#
_symmetry.space_group_name_H-M   'P 1'
#
loop_
_entity.id
_entity.type
_entity.pdbx_description
1 polymer ?
#
loop_
_entity_poly.entity_id
_entity_poly.type
_entity_poly.pdbx_seq_one_letter_code
_entity_poly.pdbx_strand_id
1 'polypeptide(L)'
;MKTTGVRPITNVVMMGMGEPLLNLNNVVPAMEIMLDDFGFGLSKRRVTLSTSGVVPALDKLGDMIDVALAIARAERHHSRRNRPDQQKYNIETFLNSVRGYISKSNANRGRVTIEYVMLDHVNDGTEHAHELAALLKDTPCKINLIPWNPFPGAPYGRSSTAASTVSPKS
;
A
#
# COMPACT_ATOMS: atom_id res chain seq x y z
N MET A 1 -22.38 20.52 22.26
CA MET A 1 -21.20 21.37 21.97
C MET A 1 -20.23 20.56 21.12
N LYS A 2 -19.93 20.98 19.87
CA LYS A 2 -18.80 20.41 19.12
C LYS A 2 -17.53 20.98 19.74
N THR A 3 -16.61 20.11 20.18
CA THR A 3 -15.32 20.52 20.75
C THR A 3 -14.49 21.21 19.67
N THR A 4 -14.56 22.53 19.60
CA THR A 4 -13.80 23.37 18.67
C THR A 4 -12.33 23.36 19.09
N GLY A 5 -11.53 22.50 18.47
CA GLY A 5 -10.09 22.39 18.73
C GLY A 5 -9.50 21.02 18.39
N VAL A 6 -10.33 19.97 18.34
CA VAL A 6 -9.90 18.63 17.91
C VAL A 6 -10.20 18.48 16.42
N ARG A 7 -9.16 18.29 15.59
CA ARG A 7 -9.36 17.89 14.19
C ARG A 7 -9.95 16.48 14.18
N PRO A 8 -11.17 16.26 13.67
CA PRO A 8 -11.84 14.96 13.72
C PRO A 8 -11.14 13.91 12.84
N ILE A 9 -10.47 14.37 11.77
CA ILE A 9 -9.72 13.55 10.84
C ILE A 9 -8.28 14.04 10.87
N THR A 10 -7.36 13.15 11.20
CA THR A 10 -5.93 13.46 11.19
C THR A 10 -5.19 12.78 10.06
N ASN A 11 -5.74 11.71 9.50
CA ASN A 11 -5.14 10.87 8.47
C ASN A 11 -6.22 10.38 7.50
N VAL A 12 -5.89 10.30 6.22
CA VAL A 12 -6.72 9.72 5.17
C VAL A 12 -5.89 8.69 4.43
N VAL A 13 -6.48 7.52 4.18
CA VAL A 13 -5.86 6.44 3.41
C VAL A 13 -6.81 6.02 2.29
N MET A 14 -6.31 6.01 1.05
CA MET A 14 -7.07 5.57 -0.13
C MET A 14 -6.96 4.05 -0.26
N MET A 15 -7.57 3.34 0.69
CA MET A 15 -7.61 1.86 0.77
C MET A 15 -9.05 1.31 0.72
N GLY A 16 -9.99 2.13 0.26
CA GLY A 16 -11.40 1.74 0.10
C GLY A 16 -11.62 0.84 -1.12
N MET A 17 -12.81 0.91 -1.69
CA MET A 17 -13.13 0.19 -2.92
C MET A 17 -12.49 0.88 -4.14
N GLY A 18 -11.91 0.06 -5.03
CA GLY A 18 -11.35 0.50 -6.31
C GLY A 18 -9.84 0.74 -6.29
N GLU A 19 -9.27 0.95 -7.48
CA GLU A 19 -7.86 1.28 -7.68
C GLU A 19 -7.72 2.79 -7.92
N PRO A 20 -7.13 3.56 -6.97
CA PRO A 20 -7.07 5.02 -7.07
C PRO A 20 -6.38 5.53 -8.35
N LEU A 21 -5.35 4.82 -8.81
CA LEU A 21 -4.59 5.20 -10.01
C LEU A 21 -5.38 5.07 -11.31
N LEU A 22 -6.49 4.32 -11.33
CA LEU A 22 -7.41 4.27 -12.49
C LEU A 22 -8.39 5.45 -12.52
N ASN A 23 -8.38 6.30 -11.49
CA ASN A 23 -9.30 7.44 -11.35
C ASN A 23 -8.56 8.75 -10.99
N LEU A 24 -7.38 8.98 -11.55
CA LEU A 24 -6.55 10.15 -11.24
C LEU A 24 -7.30 11.49 -11.41
N ASN A 25 -8.17 11.60 -12.41
CA ASN A 25 -8.93 12.83 -12.69
C ASN A 25 -9.78 13.29 -11.50
N ASN A 26 -10.26 12.37 -10.67
CA ASN A 26 -11.05 12.69 -9.49
C ASN A 26 -10.25 12.56 -8.19
N VAL A 27 -9.32 11.60 -8.14
CA VAL A 27 -8.52 11.32 -6.95
C VAL A 27 -7.53 12.44 -6.66
N VAL A 28 -6.88 13.01 -7.69
CA VAL A 28 -5.92 14.10 -7.48
C VAL A 28 -6.61 15.36 -6.91
N PRO A 29 -7.68 15.90 -7.52
CA PRO A 29 -8.38 17.07 -6.94
C PRO A 29 -8.91 16.82 -5.53
N ALA A 30 -9.40 15.60 -5.25
CA ALA A 30 -9.86 15.25 -3.90
C ALA A 30 -8.70 15.30 -2.88
N MET A 31 -7.52 14.79 -3.24
CA MET A 31 -6.35 14.86 -2.37
C MET A 31 -5.83 16.29 -2.24
N GLU A 32 -5.88 17.12 -3.28
CA GLU A 32 -5.53 18.54 -3.19
C GLU A 32 -6.37 19.25 -2.13
N ILE A 33 -7.70 19.04 -2.11
CA ILE A 33 -8.59 19.59 -1.07
C ILE A 33 -8.25 19.05 0.33
N MET A 34 -7.81 17.79 0.44
CA MET A 34 -7.37 17.23 1.72
C MET A 34 -6.09 17.91 2.24
N LEU A 35 -5.19 18.31 1.34
CA LEU A 35 -3.93 18.97 1.67
C LEU A 35 -4.07 20.47 1.90
N ASP A 36 -5.04 21.11 1.23
CA ASP A 36 -5.25 22.56 1.26
C ASP A 36 -5.55 23.06 2.68
N ASP A 37 -4.88 24.14 3.09
CA ASP A 37 -5.04 24.77 4.41
C ASP A 37 -6.46 25.36 4.62
N PHE A 38 -7.15 25.74 3.54
CA PHE A 38 -8.57 26.15 3.55
C PHE A 38 -9.53 24.97 3.45
N GLY A 39 -9.03 23.77 3.12
CA GLY A 39 -9.75 22.50 3.14
C GLY A 39 -9.61 21.79 4.48
N PHE A 40 -8.93 20.63 4.49
CA PHE A 40 -8.67 19.87 5.72
C PHE A 40 -7.29 20.17 6.34
N GLY A 41 -6.39 20.80 5.60
CA GLY A 41 -5.03 21.16 6.03
C GLY A 41 -4.22 19.96 6.50
N LEU A 42 -4.41 18.78 5.86
CA LEU A 42 -3.67 17.58 6.22
C LEU A 42 -2.26 17.64 5.65
N SER A 43 -1.29 17.19 6.43
CA SER A 43 0.06 16.99 5.89
C SER A 43 0.03 15.92 4.79
N LYS A 44 0.79 16.12 3.72
CA LYS A 44 1.05 15.08 2.70
C LYS A 44 1.52 13.73 3.25
N ARG A 45 2.12 13.74 4.44
CA ARG A 45 2.54 12.52 5.16
C ARG A 45 1.39 11.74 5.79
N ARG A 46 0.19 12.33 5.82
CA ARG A 46 -1.01 11.80 6.45
C ARG A 46 -2.14 11.55 5.45
N VAL A 47 -1.93 11.86 4.17
CA VAL A 47 -2.76 11.44 3.05
C VAL A 47 -1.99 10.35 2.32
N THR A 48 -2.44 9.11 2.41
CA THR A 48 -1.76 7.96 1.81
C THR A 48 -2.57 7.39 0.65
N LEU A 49 -1.98 7.30 -0.53
CA LEU A 49 -2.54 6.58 -1.66
C LEU A 49 -1.98 5.16 -1.67
N SER A 50 -2.85 4.15 -1.60
CA SER A 50 -2.46 2.75 -1.82
C SER A 50 -2.77 2.35 -3.26
N THR A 51 -1.89 1.58 -3.88
CA THR A 51 -2.08 1.08 -5.26
C THR A 51 -1.63 -0.37 -5.39
N SER A 52 -2.30 -1.10 -6.28
CA SER A 52 -1.90 -2.44 -6.71
C SER A 52 -0.92 -2.47 -7.89
N GLY A 53 -0.54 -1.31 -8.44
CA GLY A 53 0.59 -1.18 -9.36
C GLY A 53 0.24 -0.84 -10.82
N VAL A 54 -0.51 0.25 -11.04
CA VAL A 54 -0.73 0.81 -12.38
C VAL A 54 0.43 1.74 -12.76
N VAL A 55 1.52 1.17 -13.28
CA VAL A 55 2.81 1.88 -13.47
C VAL A 55 2.70 3.22 -14.21
N PRO A 56 2.09 3.33 -15.41
CA PRO A 56 2.03 4.61 -16.12
C PRO A 56 1.23 5.67 -15.38
N ALA A 57 0.26 5.26 -14.56
CA ALA A 57 -0.52 6.17 -13.74
C ALA A 57 0.24 6.59 -12.48
N LEU A 58 1.10 5.73 -11.92
CA LEU A 58 1.97 6.09 -10.81
C LEU A 58 3.01 7.13 -11.25
N ASP A 59 3.61 6.94 -12.43
CA ASP A 59 4.56 7.90 -12.98
C ASP A 59 3.89 9.27 -13.18
N LYS A 60 2.67 9.29 -13.74
CA LYS A 60 1.86 10.51 -13.87
C LYS A 60 1.51 11.14 -12.53
N LEU A 61 1.13 10.33 -11.53
CA LEU A 61 0.83 10.83 -10.19
C LEU A 61 2.01 11.62 -9.61
N GLY A 62 3.24 11.12 -9.80
CA GLY A 62 4.46 11.79 -9.34
C GLY A 62 4.73 13.15 -9.99
N ASP A 63 4.13 13.43 -11.14
CA ASP A 63 4.20 14.72 -11.81
C ASP A 63 3.02 15.65 -11.46
N MET A 64 1.99 15.12 -10.81
CA MET A 64 0.76 15.86 -10.45
C MET A 64 0.71 16.24 -8.96
N ILE A 65 1.04 15.33 -8.04
CA ILE A 65 0.87 15.55 -6.59
C ILE A 65 1.84 14.71 -5.74
N ASP A 66 2.36 15.32 -4.66
CA ASP A 66 3.22 14.66 -3.66
C ASP A 66 2.41 14.26 -2.41
N VAL A 67 2.10 12.96 -2.29
CA VAL A 67 1.36 12.33 -1.18
C VAL A 67 2.09 11.07 -0.71
N ALA A 68 1.76 10.56 0.48
CA ALA A 68 2.37 9.32 0.94
C ALA A 68 1.93 8.15 0.06
N LEU A 69 2.86 7.34 -0.40
CA LEU A 69 2.59 6.14 -1.19
C LEU A 69 2.67 4.87 -0.34
N ALA A 70 1.67 4.01 -0.51
CA ALA A 70 1.70 2.62 -0.11
C ALA A 70 1.46 1.71 -1.33
N ILE A 71 2.03 0.52 -1.32
CA ILE A 71 1.83 -0.46 -2.39
C ILE A 71 1.35 -1.78 -1.82
N ALA A 72 0.27 -2.32 -2.39
CA ALA A 72 -0.29 -3.59 -2.00
C ALA A 72 0.21 -4.70 -2.92
N ARG A 73 0.86 -5.72 -2.35
CA ARG A 73 1.22 -6.93 -3.10
C ARG A 73 0.11 -7.97 -2.91
N ALA A 74 -0.68 -8.21 -3.95
CA ALA A 74 -1.43 -9.45 -4.06
C ALA A 74 -0.47 -10.53 -4.55
N GLU A 75 -0.28 -11.60 -3.78
CA GLU A 75 0.55 -12.70 -4.24
C GLU A 75 -0.01 -13.39 -5.48
N ARG A 76 0.92 -13.85 -6.32
CA ARG A 76 0.64 -14.45 -7.62
C ARG A 76 0.47 -15.96 -7.49
N HIS A 77 -0.47 -16.48 -6.69
CA HIS A 77 -0.80 -17.91 -6.76
C HIS A 77 -2.32 -18.19 -6.77
N HIS A 78 -2.69 -19.00 -7.78
CA HIS A 78 -3.90 -19.82 -7.94
C HIS A 78 -5.33 -19.28 -8.15
N SER A 79 -5.56 -17.99 -8.38
CA SER A 79 -6.84 -17.56 -9.00
C SER A 79 -6.65 -16.50 -10.09
N ARG A 80 -6.21 -16.98 -11.26
CA ARG A 80 -5.97 -16.22 -12.51
C ARG A 80 -7.17 -15.47 -13.10
N ARG A 81 -8.37 -15.53 -12.49
CA ARG A 81 -9.63 -15.11 -13.14
C ARG A 81 -10.16 -13.73 -12.77
N ASN A 82 -9.82 -13.16 -11.62
CA ASN A 82 -10.59 -12.03 -11.06
C ASN A 82 -9.86 -10.68 -10.97
N ARG A 83 -8.59 -10.55 -11.43
CA ARG A 83 -7.85 -9.27 -11.41
C ARG A 83 -7.01 -9.07 -12.69
N PRO A 84 -7.64 -8.75 -13.84
CA PRO A 84 -6.94 -8.58 -15.12
C PRO A 84 -5.94 -7.41 -15.11
N ASP A 85 -6.16 -6.35 -14.32
CA ASP A 85 -5.29 -5.17 -14.34
C ASP A 85 -3.95 -5.34 -13.61
N GLN A 86 -3.88 -6.28 -12.65
CA GLN A 86 -2.63 -6.62 -11.92
C GLN A 86 -1.61 -7.38 -12.79
N GLN A 87 -1.97 -7.76 -14.01
CA GLN A 87 -1.15 -8.59 -14.90
C GLN A 87 -0.24 -7.80 -15.85
N LYS A 88 -0.43 -6.48 -16.02
CA LYS A 88 0.28 -5.73 -17.09
C LYS A 88 1.76 -5.47 -16.81
N TYR A 89 2.18 -5.40 -15.54
CA TYR A 89 3.55 -5.02 -15.18
C TYR A 89 4.19 -6.09 -14.30
N ASN A 90 5.47 -6.41 -14.55
CA ASN A 90 6.23 -7.26 -13.66
C ASN A 90 6.65 -6.47 -12.41
N ILE A 91 7.06 -7.20 -11.36
CA ILE A 91 7.36 -6.59 -10.05
C ILE A 91 8.54 -5.61 -10.12
N GLU A 92 9.56 -5.91 -10.93
CA GLU A 92 10.72 -5.03 -11.09
C GLU A 92 10.35 -3.70 -11.74
N THR A 93 9.53 -3.73 -12.80
CA THR A 93 9.00 -2.53 -13.44
C THR A 93 8.19 -1.70 -12.44
N PHE A 94 7.38 -2.35 -11.61
CA PHE A 94 6.62 -1.66 -10.58
C PHE A 94 7.51 -1.04 -9.51
N LEU A 95 8.48 -1.79 -8.96
CA LEU A 95 9.42 -1.27 -7.96
C LEU A 95 10.30 -0.15 -8.52
N ASN A 96 10.67 -0.21 -9.81
CA ASN A 96 11.39 0.87 -10.49
C ASN A 96 10.55 2.16 -10.52
N SER A 97 9.27 2.07 -10.90
CA SER A 97 8.36 3.22 -10.88
C SER A 97 8.13 3.75 -9.47
N VAL A 98 8.00 2.86 -8.47
CA VAL A 98 7.94 3.25 -7.06
C VAL A 98 9.20 4.00 -6.64
N ARG A 99 10.40 3.52 -6.98
CA ARG A 99 11.65 4.24 -6.71
C ARG A 99 11.69 5.61 -7.41
N GLY A 100 11.16 5.70 -8.64
CA GLY A 100 10.99 6.96 -9.37
C GLY A 100 10.02 7.94 -8.68
N TYR A 101 8.92 7.45 -8.11
CA TYR A 101 8.02 8.27 -7.31
C TYR A 101 8.69 8.75 -6.02
N ILE A 102 9.32 7.83 -5.30
CA ILE A 102 9.97 8.10 -4.00
C ILE A 102 11.14 9.08 -4.13
N SER A 103 11.85 9.09 -5.26
CA SER A 103 12.94 10.06 -5.50
C SER A 103 12.45 11.49 -5.70
N LYS A 104 11.21 11.66 -6.17
CA LYS A 104 10.54 12.97 -6.33
C LYS A 104 9.74 13.38 -5.09
N SER A 105 9.29 12.41 -4.29
CA SER A 105 8.36 12.62 -3.16
C SER A 105 9.06 12.92 -1.83
N ASN A 106 8.57 13.94 -1.14
CA ASN A 106 8.96 14.24 0.24
C ASN A 106 7.96 13.71 1.28
N ALA A 107 6.78 13.27 0.84
CA ALA A 107 5.75 12.71 1.73
C ALA A 107 6.19 11.38 2.36
N ASN A 108 6.85 10.51 1.59
CA ASN A 108 7.31 9.21 2.06
C ASN A 108 8.61 9.23 2.89
N ARG A 109 9.33 10.36 2.95
CA ARG A 109 10.66 10.47 3.60
C ARG A 109 11.64 9.39 3.08
N GLY A 110 11.63 9.19 1.76
CA GLY A 110 12.51 8.21 1.10
C GLY A 110 12.14 6.74 1.35
N ARG A 111 11.00 6.42 1.99
CA ARG A 111 10.60 5.02 2.24
C ARG A 111 9.13 4.76 1.86
N VAL A 112 8.90 3.84 0.93
CA VAL A 112 7.54 3.41 0.57
C VAL A 112 6.96 2.48 1.64
N THR A 113 5.64 2.49 1.84
CA THR A 113 4.98 1.47 2.68
C THR A 113 4.61 0.27 1.82
N ILE A 114 5.04 -0.91 2.20
CA ILE A 114 4.64 -2.18 1.58
C ILE A 114 3.51 -2.77 2.42
N GLU A 115 2.36 -2.98 1.81
CA GLU A 115 1.23 -3.67 2.41
C GLU A 115 1.29 -5.14 2.01
N TYR A 116 1.38 -6.00 3.02
CA TYR A 116 1.50 -7.43 2.85
C TYR A 116 0.42 -8.14 3.67
N VAL A 117 -0.60 -8.66 2.98
CA VAL A 117 -1.69 -9.39 3.62
C VAL A 117 -1.23 -10.80 3.95
N MET A 118 -1.42 -11.23 5.20
CA MET A 118 -1.03 -12.54 5.69
C MET A 118 -2.19 -13.54 5.52
N LEU A 119 -2.02 -14.47 4.58
CA LEU A 119 -2.96 -15.53 4.24
C LEU A 119 -2.41 -16.87 4.72
N ASP A 120 -3.22 -17.57 5.51
CA ASP A 120 -2.84 -18.82 6.18
C ASP A 120 -2.38 -19.89 5.19
N HIS A 121 -1.15 -20.37 5.36
CA HIS A 121 -0.50 -21.38 4.50
C HIS A 121 -0.40 -21.03 3.00
N VAL A 122 -0.59 -19.76 2.64
CA VAL A 122 -0.45 -19.28 1.26
C VAL A 122 0.82 -18.46 1.11
N ASN A 123 1.03 -17.49 2.00
CA ASN A 123 2.11 -16.53 1.88
C ASN A 123 2.73 -16.10 3.22
N ASP A 124 2.46 -16.84 4.28
CA ASP A 124 2.87 -16.51 5.65
C ASP A 124 4.04 -17.36 6.16
N GLY A 125 4.55 -18.27 5.34
CA GLY A 125 5.77 -19.04 5.59
C GLY A 125 7.05 -18.20 5.64
N THR A 126 8.06 -18.70 6.34
CA THR A 126 9.36 -18.03 6.51
C THR A 126 10.13 -17.86 5.20
N GLU A 127 9.95 -18.79 4.27
CA GLU A 127 10.50 -18.77 2.92
C GLU A 127 10.03 -17.53 2.15
N HIS A 128 8.75 -17.19 2.22
CA HIS A 128 8.19 -16.00 1.59
C HIS A 128 8.75 -14.71 2.18
N ALA A 129 9.05 -14.71 3.49
CA ALA A 129 9.71 -13.58 4.14
C ALA A 129 11.14 -13.37 3.60
N HIS A 130 11.91 -14.45 3.40
CA HIS A 130 13.24 -14.39 2.80
C HIS A 130 13.19 -13.90 1.34
N GLU A 131 12.24 -14.41 0.54
CA GLU A 131 12.03 -13.95 -0.83
C GLU A 131 11.62 -12.47 -0.90
N LEU A 132 10.73 -12.04 -0.01
CA LEU A 132 10.30 -10.65 0.09
C LEU A 132 11.46 -9.73 0.49
N ALA A 133 12.29 -10.16 1.45
CA ALA A 133 13.49 -9.42 1.84
C ALA A 133 14.49 -9.28 0.69
N ALA A 134 14.72 -10.36 -0.06
CA ALA A 134 15.61 -10.35 -1.23
C ALA A 134 15.08 -9.42 -2.35
N LEU A 135 13.77 -9.47 -2.62
CA LEU A 135 13.11 -8.62 -3.61
C LEU A 135 13.19 -7.13 -3.25
N LEU A 136 13.04 -6.79 -1.97
CA LEU A 136 12.97 -5.39 -1.50
C LEU A 136 14.33 -4.80 -1.12
N LYS A 137 15.44 -5.54 -1.30
CA LYS A 137 16.79 -5.12 -0.87
C LYS A 137 17.20 -3.72 -1.37
N ASP A 138 16.81 -3.37 -2.60
CA ASP A 138 17.15 -2.11 -3.25
C ASP A 138 16.00 -1.08 -3.19
N THR A 139 14.92 -1.38 -2.48
CA THR A 139 13.74 -0.52 -2.36
C THR A 139 13.56 -0.11 -0.91
N PRO A 140 14.04 1.09 -0.51
CA PRO A 140 13.85 1.58 0.84
C PRO A 140 12.38 1.61 1.21
N CYS A 141 12.00 0.83 2.22
CA CYS A 141 10.60 0.65 2.54
C CYS A 141 10.36 0.39 4.03
N LYS A 142 9.08 0.40 4.40
CA LYS A 142 8.55 -0.13 5.65
C LYS A 142 7.51 -1.18 5.30
N ILE A 143 7.53 -2.31 5.98
CA ILE A 143 6.57 -3.39 5.73
C ILE A 143 5.45 -3.30 6.77
N ASN A 144 4.21 -3.32 6.30
CA ASN A 144 3.00 -3.39 7.09
C ASN A 144 2.36 -4.76 6.86
N LEU A 145 2.52 -5.67 7.82
CA LEU A 145 1.87 -6.98 7.79
C LEU A 145 0.42 -6.82 8.23
N ILE A 146 -0.51 -7.15 7.34
CA ILE A 146 -1.94 -7.00 7.55
C ILE A 146 -2.53 -8.40 7.77
N PRO A 147 -2.99 -8.73 8.99
CA PRO A 147 -3.73 -9.97 9.22
C PRO A 147 -4.96 -10.00 8.32
N TRP A 148 -5.18 -11.09 7.60
CA TRP A 148 -6.34 -11.21 6.73
C TRP A 148 -7.66 -11.19 7.53
N ASN A 149 -8.61 -10.41 7.04
CA ASN A 149 -9.95 -10.31 7.60
C ASN A 149 -10.92 -11.21 6.80
N PRO A 150 -11.49 -12.26 7.41
CA PRO A 150 -12.40 -13.17 6.72
C PRO A 150 -13.69 -12.50 6.26
N PHE A 151 -14.18 -12.95 5.11
CA PHE A 151 -15.51 -12.62 4.61
C PHE A 151 -16.20 -13.87 4.02
N PRO A 152 -17.55 -13.91 4.01
CA PRO A 152 -18.29 -15.07 3.51
C PRO A 152 -17.90 -15.44 2.08
N GLY A 153 -17.58 -16.73 1.86
CA GLY A 153 -17.21 -17.27 0.55
C GLY A 153 -15.74 -17.10 0.15
N ALA A 154 -14.88 -16.55 1.01
CA ALA A 154 -13.46 -16.45 0.73
C ALA A 154 -12.75 -17.82 0.89
N PRO A 155 -11.83 -18.18 -0.02
CA PRO A 155 -11.12 -19.47 0.01
C PRO A 155 -9.85 -19.45 0.88
N TYR A 156 -9.65 -18.42 1.71
CA TYR A 156 -8.42 -18.22 2.48
C TYR A 156 -8.70 -18.17 3.98
N GLY A 157 -7.67 -18.41 4.78
CA GLY A 157 -7.70 -18.29 6.25
C GLY A 157 -6.87 -17.11 6.74
N ARG A 158 -7.10 -16.71 8.00
CA ARG A 158 -6.26 -15.73 8.69
C ARG A 158 -5.06 -16.45 9.28
N SER A 159 -3.85 -16.02 8.92
CA SER A 159 -2.62 -16.58 9.49
C SER A 159 -2.62 -16.55 11.01
N SER A 160 -2.11 -17.62 11.61
CA SER A 160 -1.94 -17.70 13.06
C SER A 160 -0.91 -16.68 13.57
N THR A 161 -1.11 -16.15 14.78
CA THR A 161 -0.18 -15.17 15.39
C THR A 161 1.14 -15.81 15.85
N ALA A 162 1.33 -17.11 15.65
CA ALA A 162 2.43 -17.90 16.20
C ALA A 162 3.82 -17.63 15.56
N ALA A 163 3.91 -16.83 14.49
CA ALA A 163 5.19 -16.47 13.87
C ALA A 163 6.07 -15.50 14.68
N SER A 164 5.65 -15.08 15.88
CA SER A 164 6.41 -14.17 16.77
C SER A 164 7.11 -14.86 17.95
N THR A 165 6.95 -16.17 18.13
CA THR A 165 7.61 -16.93 19.21
C THR A 165 8.65 -17.86 18.61
N VAL A 166 9.88 -17.36 18.48
CA VAL A 166 11.05 -18.23 18.55
C VAL A 166 11.03 -18.85 19.94
N SER A 167 10.54 -20.08 20.06
CA SER A 167 10.74 -20.86 21.27
C SER A 167 12.25 -21.14 21.37
N PRO A 168 12.93 -20.77 22.47
CA PRO A 168 14.28 -21.24 22.70
C PRO A 168 14.23 -22.74 22.96
N LYS A 169 15.03 -23.46 22.16
CA LYS A 169 15.46 -24.87 22.22
C LYS A 169 14.95 -25.77 23.36
N SER A 170 14.73 -27.03 22.99
CA SER A 170 15.33 -28.18 23.72
C SER A 170 16.35 -28.86 22.82
#